data_AF-A0A956G8Q0-F1
#
_entry.id   AF-A0A956G8Q0-F1
#
_cell.length_a   1.000
_cell.length_b   1.000
_cell.length_c   1.000
_cell.angle_alpha   90.00
_cell.angle_beta   90.00
_cell.angle_gamma   90.00
#
_symmetry.space_group_name_H-M   'P 1'
#
loop_
_entity.id
_entity.type
_entity.pdbx_description
1 polymer ?
#
loop_
_entity_poly.entity_id
_entity_poly.type
_entity_poly.pdbx_seq_one_letter_code
_entity_poly.pdbx_strand_id
1 'polypeptide(L)'
;MEPLRFELAVDGPLPEPRTVEAAAAETRPRFIGGEAADAYVQRLVRAIGAARLNAFFPDARRLTRHLSFLGGAGSHGVYDGLFVARSSGLPTAREVLRVKIDGDLAEDFLRDVAEQRPPSPESPLARRIAYYRELSAAEVMQLNHMSVELRQRRESDGAALFRVRYDRFDLASEMFVRYTILLTQHGAGGVRGVRFEEELARATEGFRRIISRFASDEAELCFVLLSEEPNIVVEDVRRCRIGPLLGAGSKLASDEQSADALAALLDPARSQLPDPWILCFPEDRAGLDVTANSSGDALAPLLRDALSEQSRTLLDRKADELGYRVAKQRKFVCPRGLQKPLAALCRKLGAPSVVRGI
;
A
#
# COMPACT_ATOMS: atom_id res chain seq x y z
N MET A 1 -21.11 12.42 21.12
CA MET A 1 -20.15 12.86 20.08
C MET A 1 -20.79 12.60 18.74
N GLU A 2 -21.05 13.65 17.97
CA GLU A 2 -21.38 13.49 16.55
C GLU A 2 -20.16 12.91 15.81
N PRO A 3 -20.34 12.02 14.84
CA PRO A 3 -19.24 11.49 14.05
C PRO A 3 -18.62 12.60 13.21
N LEU A 4 -17.28 12.77 13.29
CA LEU A 4 -16.53 13.63 12.37
C LEU A 4 -16.84 13.24 10.92
N ARG A 5 -17.41 14.18 10.16
CA ARG A 5 -17.57 14.09 8.71
C ARG A 5 -16.68 15.15 8.08
N PHE A 6 -15.73 14.71 7.25
CA PHE A 6 -14.90 15.60 6.46
C PHE A 6 -15.49 15.69 5.06
N GLU A 7 -15.81 16.91 4.63
CA GLU A 7 -16.25 17.20 3.26
C GLU A 7 -15.05 17.68 2.44
N LEU A 8 -14.85 17.09 1.26
CA LEU A 8 -13.83 17.50 0.30
C LEU A 8 -14.27 18.79 -0.39
N ALA A 9 -13.32 19.69 -0.69
CA ALA A 9 -13.61 20.87 -1.50
C ALA A 9 -13.93 20.41 -2.94
N VAL A 10 -15.20 20.51 -3.34
CA VAL A 10 -15.60 20.32 -4.75
C VAL A 10 -16.03 21.68 -5.30
N ASP A 11 -15.08 22.62 -5.34
CA ASP A 11 -15.32 23.91 -5.99
C ASP A 11 -15.03 23.78 -7.49
N GLY A 12 -16.09 23.52 -8.25
CA GLY A 12 -16.09 23.44 -9.70
C GLY A 12 -17.42 22.90 -10.23
N PRO A 13 -17.84 23.23 -11.46
CA PRO A 13 -18.97 22.55 -12.08
C PRO A 13 -18.70 21.05 -12.05
N LEU A 14 -19.68 20.26 -11.62
CA LEU A 14 -19.61 18.80 -11.71
C LEU A 14 -19.15 18.46 -13.15
N PRO A 15 -18.11 17.63 -13.31
CA PRO A 15 -17.67 17.25 -14.65
C PRO A 15 -18.90 16.73 -15.41
N GLU A 16 -19.07 17.19 -16.66
CA GLU A 16 -20.16 16.71 -17.50
C GLU A 16 -20.21 15.18 -17.40
N PRO A 17 -21.40 14.57 -17.28
CA PRO A 17 -21.53 13.14 -17.10
C PRO A 17 -20.90 12.45 -18.30
N ARG A 18 -19.64 12.03 -18.16
CA ARG A 18 -19.02 11.06 -19.05
C ARG A 18 -20.00 9.90 -19.10
N THR A 19 -20.33 9.44 -20.30
CA THR A 19 -21.18 8.25 -20.45
C THR A 19 -20.62 7.17 -19.55
N VAL A 20 -21.48 6.57 -18.71
CA VAL A 20 -21.11 5.55 -17.72
C VAL A 20 -20.25 4.44 -18.35
N GLU A 21 -20.47 4.20 -19.65
CA GLU A 21 -19.74 3.27 -20.49
C GLU A 21 -18.28 3.68 -20.77
N ALA A 22 -17.99 4.97 -21.00
CA ALA A 22 -16.62 5.47 -21.20
C ALA A 22 -15.82 5.47 -19.88
N ALA A 23 -16.47 5.84 -18.76
CA ALA A 23 -15.86 5.75 -17.43
C ALA A 23 -15.61 4.30 -17.00
N ALA A 24 -16.52 3.38 -17.35
CA ALA A 24 -16.35 1.94 -17.12
C ALA A 24 -15.25 1.33 -18.01
N ALA A 25 -15.06 1.82 -19.24
CA ALA A 25 -13.99 1.34 -20.13
C ALA A 25 -12.59 1.73 -19.63
N GLU A 26 -12.42 2.94 -19.07
CA GLU A 26 -11.14 3.41 -18.51
C GLU A 26 -10.70 2.63 -17.25
N THR A 27 -11.63 1.99 -16.53
CA THR A 27 -11.37 1.27 -15.28
C THR A 27 -11.22 -0.23 -15.43
N ARG A 28 -11.53 -0.80 -16.61
CA ARG A 28 -11.41 -2.25 -16.84
C ARG A 28 -9.95 -2.71 -16.73
N PRO A 29 -9.66 -3.75 -15.94
CA PRO A 29 -8.31 -4.27 -15.80
C PRO A 29 -7.80 -4.80 -17.14
N ARG A 30 -6.49 -4.68 -17.36
CA ARG A 30 -5.79 -5.18 -18.55
C ARG A 30 -5.26 -6.58 -18.29
N PHE A 31 -5.64 -7.55 -19.12
CA PHE A 31 -5.00 -8.87 -19.10
C PHE A 31 -3.62 -8.81 -19.75
N ILE A 32 -2.63 -9.47 -19.13
CA ILE A 32 -1.30 -9.69 -19.68
C ILE A 32 -1.02 -11.19 -19.57
N GLY A 33 -0.70 -11.84 -20.69
CA GLY A 33 -0.46 -13.28 -20.75
C GLY A 33 0.97 -13.66 -21.16
N GLY A 34 1.31 -14.93 -20.96
CA GLY A 34 2.57 -15.54 -21.41
C GLY A 34 3.82 -14.80 -20.92
N GLU A 35 4.83 -14.68 -21.78
CA GLU A 35 6.11 -14.04 -21.46
C GLU A 35 5.97 -12.58 -21.00
N ALA A 36 4.95 -11.86 -21.47
CA ALA A 36 4.71 -10.48 -21.06
C ALA A 36 4.30 -10.39 -19.58
N ALA A 37 3.57 -11.39 -19.07
CA ALA A 37 3.20 -11.47 -17.65
C ALA A 37 4.45 -11.68 -16.78
N ASP A 38 5.34 -12.59 -17.20
CA ASP A 38 6.59 -12.86 -16.48
C ASP A 38 7.52 -11.65 -16.50
N ALA A 39 7.67 -10.97 -17.64
CA ALA A 39 8.47 -9.76 -17.75
C ALA A 39 7.93 -8.63 -16.86
N TYR A 40 6.60 -8.49 -16.78
CA TYR A 40 5.93 -7.54 -15.88
C TYR A 40 6.20 -7.86 -14.40
N VAL A 41 6.04 -9.11 -13.99
CA VAL A 41 6.30 -9.56 -12.60
C VAL A 41 7.77 -9.36 -12.23
N GLN A 42 8.69 -9.77 -13.10
CA GLN A 42 10.13 -9.60 -12.87
C GLN A 42 10.53 -8.12 -12.77
N ARG A 43 9.86 -7.23 -13.52
CA ARG A 43 10.06 -5.78 -13.41
C ARG A 43 9.63 -5.27 -12.04
N LEU A 44 8.44 -5.62 -11.58
CA LEU A 44 7.96 -5.25 -10.24
C LEU A 44 8.92 -5.75 -9.16
N VAL A 45 9.32 -7.01 -9.21
CA VAL A 45 10.25 -7.61 -8.25
C VAL A 45 11.58 -6.87 -8.21
N ARG A 46 12.17 -6.60 -9.37
CA ARG A 46 13.42 -5.83 -9.47
C ARG A 46 13.27 -4.41 -8.96
N ALA A 47 12.16 -3.75 -9.29
CA ALA A 47 11.89 -2.37 -8.85
C ALA A 47 11.72 -2.27 -7.34
N ILE A 48 10.96 -3.18 -6.72
CA ILE A 48 10.78 -3.26 -5.26
C ILE A 48 12.13 -3.53 -4.58
N GLY A 49 12.92 -4.47 -5.10
CA GLY A 49 14.25 -4.76 -4.55
C GLY A 49 15.21 -3.57 -4.63
N ALA A 50 15.16 -2.80 -5.71
CA ALA A 50 16.02 -1.62 -5.89
C ALA A 50 15.64 -0.43 -5.02
N ALA A 51 14.38 -0.34 -4.56
CA ALA A 51 13.87 0.80 -3.79
C ALA A 51 14.60 1.01 -2.45
N ARG A 52 15.20 -0.05 -1.87
CA ARG A 52 15.82 -0.06 -0.53
C ARG A 52 14.84 0.45 0.54
N LEU A 53 13.68 -0.20 0.62
CA LEU A 53 12.64 0.12 1.59
C LEU A 53 13.09 -0.19 3.03
N ASN A 54 12.65 0.64 3.97
CA ASN A 54 12.89 0.43 5.40
C ASN A 54 11.75 -0.42 6.01
N ALA A 55 11.82 -0.67 7.32
CA ALA A 55 10.84 -1.52 8.02
C ALA A 55 9.41 -0.94 8.10
N PHE A 56 9.20 0.34 7.77
CA PHE A 56 7.87 0.97 7.77
C PHE A 56 7.04 0.59 6.55
N PHE A 57 7.67 0.13 5.47
CA PHE A 57 6.97 -0.41 4.29
C PHE A 57 6.55 -1.87 4.51
N PRO A 58 5.58 -2.38 3.72
CA PRO A 58 5.32 -3.82 3.64
C PRO A 58 6.62 -4.60 3.40
N ASP A 59 6.69 -5.82 3.92
CA ASP A 59 7.89 -6.65 3.79
C ASP A 59 8.21 -6.92 2.30
N ALA A 60 9.25 -6.25 1.80
CA ALA A 60 9.64 -6.32 0.41
C ALA A 60 10.01 -7.76 -0.02
N ARG A 61 10.60 -8.57 0.87
CA ARG A 61 10.98 -9.94 0.53
C ARG A 61 9.74 -10.80 0.37
N ARG A 62 8.85 -10.79 1.36
CA ARG A 62 7.57 -11.52 1.29
C ARG A 62 6.72 -11.06 0.10
N LEU A 63 6.68 -9.76 -0.18
CA LEU A 63 5.96 -9.22 -1.32
C LEU A 63 6.57 -9.67 -2.65
N THR A 64 7.91 -9.62 -2.81
CA THR A 64 8.54 -10.08 -4.07
C THR A 64 8.30 -11.57 -4.31
N ARG A 65 8.32 -12.41 -3.26
CA ARG A 65 7.92 -13.83 -3.34
C ARG A 65 6.45 -14.00 -3.70
N HIS A 66 5.57 -13.21 -3.08
CA HIS A 66 4.14 -13.21 -3.42
C HIS A 66 3.90 -12.90 -4.90
N LEU A 67 4.56 -11.85 -5.41
CA LEU A 67 4.43 -11.43 -6.79
C LEU A 67 5.03 -12.45 -7.76
N SER A 68 6.09 -13.18 -7.40
CA SER A 68 6.68 -14.19 -8.31
C SER A 68 5.71 -15.31 -8.66
N PHE A 69 4.77 -15.66 -7.78
CA PHE A 69 3.72 -16.65 -8.05
C PHE A 69 2.60 -16.15 -8.98
N LEU A 70 2.62 -14.87 -9.37
CA LEU A 70 1.63 -14.33 -10.31
C LEU A 70 1.95 -14.63 -11.77
N GLY A 71 3.24 -14.81 -12.10
CA GLY A 71 3.71 -15.09 -13.45
C GLY A 71 3.52 -16.55 -13.86
N GLY A 72 3.61 -16.82 -15.15
CA GLY A 72 3.61 -18.18 -15.69
C GLY A 72 4.79 -19.00 -15.17
N ALA A 73 5.99 -18.40 -15.10
CA ALA A 73 7.18 -19.07 -14.59
C ALA A 73 7.04 -19.49 -13.11
N GLY A 74 6.57 -18.59 -12.24
CA GLY A 74 6.43 -18.91 -10.81
C GLY A 74 5.20 -19.75 -10.48
N SER A 75 4.18 -19.75 -11.33
CA SER A 75 3.02 -20.64 -11.19
C SER A 75 3.19 -21.98 -11.93
N HIS A 76 4.37 -22.27 -12.47
CA HIS A 76 4.63 -23.47 -13.28
C HIS A 76 3.62 -23.64 -14.43
N GLY A 77 3.17 -22.53 -15.04
CA GLY A 77 2.18 -22.54 -16.11
C GLY A 77 0.79 -23.04 -15.69
N VAL A 78 0.47 -22.98 -14.38
CA VAL A 78 -0.91 -23.18 -13.89
C VAL A 78 -1.81 -22.00 -14.30
N TYR A 79 -1.23 -20.81 -14.42
CA TYR A 79 -1.93 -19.61 -14.89
C TYR A 79 -1.27 -19.04 -16.14
N ASP A 80 -2.09 -18.73 -17.15
CA ASP A 80 -1.62 -18.22 -18.45
C ASP A 80 -1.27 -16.72 -18.42
N GLY A 81 -1.60 -16.02 -17.33
CA GLY A 81 -1.41 -14.58 -17.18
C GLY A 81 -2.05 -14.01 -15.94
N LEU A 82 -2.11 -12.67 -15.90
CA LEU A 82 -2.75 -11.94 -14.81
C LEU A 82 -3.48 -10.68 -15.30
N PHE A 83 -4.44 -10.23 -14.50
CA PHE A 83 -5.10 -8.95 -14.67
C PHE A 83 -4.38 -7.86 -13.88
N VAL A 84 -4.08 -6.76 -14.57
CA VAL A 84 -3.45 -5.55 -14.02
C VAL A 84 -4.49 -4.43 -13.96
N ALA A 85 -4.62 -3.82 -12.79
CA ALA A 85 -5.47 -2.66 -12.58
C ALA A 85 -4.97 -1.44 -13.37
N ARG A 86 -5.84 -0.74 -14.08
CA ARG A 86 -5.46 0.48 -14.82
C ARG A 86 -5.20 1.68 -13.93
N SER A 87 -5.91 1.73 -12.79
CA SER A 87 -5.81 2.73 -11.74
C SER A 87 -4.41 2.77 -11.11
N SER A 88 -3.89 1.60 -10.71
CA SER A 88 -2.62 1.49 -9.97
C SER A 88 -1.47 0.91 -10.79
N GLY A 89 -1.75 0.28 -11.94
CA GLY A 89 -0.76 -0.47 -12.71
C GLY A 89 -0.22 -1.72 -12.00
N LEU A 90 -0.79 -2.09 -10.85
CA LEU A 90 -0.45 -3.29 -10.08
C LEU A 90 -1.41 -4.45 -10.41
N PRO A 91 -1.08 -5.70 -10.03
CA PRO A 91 -2.02 -6.81 -10.15
C PRO A 91 -3.32 -6.51 -9.40
N THR A 92 -4.46 -6.87 -10.00
CA THR A 92 -5.78 -6.65 -9.37
C THR A 92 -5.91 -7.39 -8.04
N ALA A 93 -6.84 -6.96 -7.20
CA ALA A 93 -7.16 -7.63 -5.94
C ALA A 93 -7.38 -9.14 -6.08
N ARG A 94 -8.07 -9.56 -7.16
CA ARG A 94 -8.32 -10.97 -7.48
C ARG A 94 -7.01 -11.75 -7.64
N GLU A 95 -6.07 -11.22 -8.41
CA GLU A 95 -4.77 -11.86 -8.67
C GLU A 95 -3.94 -11.94 -7.39
N VAL A 96 -3.92 -10.87 -6.61
CA VAL A 96 -3.21 -10.84 -5.32
C VAL A 96 -3.80 -11.84 -4.33
N LEU A 97 -5.14 -11.93 -4.24
CA LEU A 97 -5.84 -12.88 -3.37
C LEU A 97 -5.67 -14.33 -3.82
N ARG A 98 -5.57 -14.60 -5.13
CA ARG A 98 -5.37 -15.95 -5.69
C ARG A 98 -4.20 -16.66 -5.03
N VAL A 99 -3.02 -16.02 -4.98
CA VAL A 99 -1.81 -16.60 -4.37
C VAL A 99 -2.02 -16.92 -2.89
N LYS A 100 -2.77 -16.07 -2.17
CA LYS A 100 -3.11 -16.36 -0.77
C LYS A 100 -4.04 -17.57 -0.66
N ILE A 101 -5.10 -17.62 -1.45
CA ILE A 101 -6.08 -18.71 -1.44
C ILE A 101 -5.40 -20.03 -1.82
N ASP A 102 -4.56 -20.03 -2.86
CA ASP A 102 -3.78 -21.19 -3.23
C ASP A 102 -2.84 -21.65 -2.12
N GLY A 103 -2.21 -20.71 -1.40
CA GLY A 103 -1.36 -21.03 -0.25
C GLY A 103 -2.15 -21.67 0.89
N ASP A 104 -3.35 -21.17 1.18
CA ASP A 104 -4.24 -21.72 2.20
C ASP A 104 -4.76 -23.13 1.80
N LEU A 105 -4.90 -23.42 0.50
CA LEU A 105 -5.34 -24.72 -0.03
C LEU A 105 -4.21 -25.72 -0.30
N ALA A 106 -2.96 -25.26 -0.32
CA ALA A 106 -1.83 -26.05 -0.80
C ALA A 106 -1.60 -27.30 0.04
N GLU A 107 -1.70 -27.21 1.37
CA GLU A 107 -1.44 -28.34 2.27
C GLU A 107 -2.44 -29.49 2.06
N ASP A 108 -3.73 -29.17 2.07
CA ASP A 108 -4.80 -30.17 1.90
C ASP A 108 -4.71 -30.82 0.52
N PHE A 109 -4.50 -30.02 -0.54
CA PHE A 109 -4.33 -30.56 -1.89
C PHE A 109 -3.12 -31.50 -1.99
N LEU A 110 -1.98 -31.14 -1.38
CA LEU A 110 -0.78 -31.97 -1.42
C LEU A 110 -0.95 -33.28 -0.65
N ARG A 111 -1.75 -33.27 0.43
CA ARG A 111 -2.12 -34.47 1.18
C ARG A 111 -2.96 -35.42 0.34
N ASP A 112 -4.02 -34.90 -0.29
CA ASP A 112 -4.95 -35.69 -1.11
C ASP A 112 -4.26 -36.36 -2.32
N VAL A 113 -3.27 -35.67 -2.91
CA VAL A 113 -2.54 -36.19 -4.07
C VAL A 113 -1.41 -37.15 -3.67
N ALA A 114 -0.90 -37.08 -2.44
CA ALA A 114 0.14 -38.00 -1.96
C ALA A 114 -0.34 -39.45 -1.86
N GLU A 115 -1.65 -39.68 -1.71
CA GLU A 115 -2.27 -41.01 -1.65
C GLU A 115 -2.53 -41.61 -3.04
N GLN A 116 -2.30 -40.85 -4.11
CA GLN A 116 -2.61 -41.23 -5.49
C GLN A 116 -1.36 -41.69 -6.26
N ARG A 117 -1.58 -42.35 -7.40
CA ARG A 117 -0.49 -42.71 -8.33
C ARG A 117 0.20 -41.43 -8.83
N PRO A 118 1.54 -41.37 -8.85
CA PRO A 118 2.26 -40.18 -9.32
C PRO A 118 1.86 -39.84 -10.77
N PRO A 119 1.57 -38.55 -11.05
CA PRO A 119 1.17 -38.13 -12.39
C PRO A 119 2.34 -38.14 -13.36
N SER A 120 2.03 -38.14 -14.67
CA SER A 120 3.04 -37.91 -15.70
C SER A 120 3.67 -36.52 -15.51
N PRO A 121 5.01 -36.37 -15.67
CA PRO A 121 5.71 -35.10 -15.47
C PRO A 121 5.16 -33.93 -16.30
N GLU A 122 4.63 -34.20 -17.48
CA GLU A 122 4.10 -33.16 -18.40
C GLU A 122 2.62 -32.84 -18.15
N SER A 123 1.96 -33.56 -17.24
CA SER A 123 0.54 -33.36 -16.97
C SER A 123 0.25 -32.03 -16.27
N PRO A 124 -0.96 -31.44 -16.48
CA PRO A 124 -1.40 -30.28 -15.71
C PRO A 124 -1.38 -30.52 -14.19
N LEU A 125 -1.63 -31.75 -13.75
CA LEU A 125 -1.58 -32.13 -12.33
C LEU A 125 -0.15 -32.04 -11.78
N ALA A 126 0.86 -32.51 -12.52
CA ALA A 126 2.26 -32.40 -12.10
C ALA A 126 2.70 -30.93 -11.92
N ARG A 127 2.30 -30.04 -12.84
CA ARG A 127 2.56 -28.59 -12.74
C ARG A 127 1.89 -27.98 -11.51
N ARG A 128 0.64 -28.35 -11.23
CA ARG A 128 -0.09 -27.88 -10.04
C ARG A 128 0.54 -28.37 -8.73
N ILE A 129 1.00 -29.63 -8.68
CA ILE A 129 1.74 -30.15 -7.51
C ILE A 129 3.03 -29.35 -7.29
N ALA A 130 3.81 -29.08 -8.35
CA ALA A 130 5.05 -28.31 -8.25
C ALA A 130 4.77 -26.89 -7.71
N TYR A 131 3.78 -26.21 -8.29
CA TYR A 131 3.34 -24.89 -7.83
C TYR A 131 2.95 -24.89 -6.34
N TYR A 132 2.08 -25.80 -5.88
CA TYR A 132 1.65 -25.83 -4.48
C TYR A 132 2.76 -26.25 -3.52
N ARG A 133 3.72 -27.07 -3.93
CA ARG A 133 4.91 -27.39 -3.12
C ARG A 133 5.81 -26.17 -2.92
N GLU A 134 6.05 -25.41 -3.98
CA GLU A 134 6.86 -24.19 -3.88
C GLU A 134 6.13 -23.09 -3.10
N LEU A 135 4.82 -22.95 -3.32
CA LEU A 135 4.00 -21.96 -2.64
C LEU A 135 3.88 -22.26 -1.13
N SER A 136 3.67 -23.50 -0.73
CA SER A 136 3.58 -23.88 0.69
C SER A 136 4.90 -23.71 1.44
N ALA A 137 6.02 -23.90 0.75
CA ALA A 137 7.35 -23.62 1.29
C ALA A 137 7.70 -22.11 1.31
N ALA A 138 6.95 -21.28 0.59
CA ALA A 138 7.24 -19.86 0.45
C ALA A 138 6.53 -19.02 1.51
N GLU A 139 7.30 -18.14 2.14
CA GLU A 139 6.76 -17.11 3.03
C GLU A 139 6.24 -15.92 2.19
N VAL A 140 4.96 -15.99 1.81
CA VAL A 140 4.27 -14.97 1.01
C VAL A 140 3.69 -13.82 1.86
N MET A 141 3.20 -12.78 1.21
CA MET A 141 2.66 -11.59 1.87
C MET A 141 1.33 -11.91 2.55
N GLN A 142 1.19 -11.44 3.80
CA GLN A 142 -0.08 -11.52 4.51
C GLN A 142 -0.92 -10.29 4.17
N LEU A 143 -2.05 -10.49 3.49
CA LEU A 143 -2.84 -9.41 2.86
C LEU A 143 -3.81 -8.67 3.81
N ASN A 144 -3.85 -9.09 5.08
CA ASN A 144 -4.65 -8.48 6.15
C ASN A 144 -4.11 -8.97 7.51
N HIS A 145 -2.93 -8.49 7.90
CA HIS A 145 -2.25 -8.96 9.10
C HIS A 145 -1.89 -7.82 10.04
N MET A 146 -2.35 -7.94 11.28
CA MET A 146 -2.02 -7.01 12.35
C MET A 146 -1.14 -7.72 13.39
N SER A 147 0.03 -7.15 13.66
CA SER A 147 0.91 -7.54 14.75
C SER A 147 1.03 -6.41 15.75
N VAL A 148 1.17 -6.77 17.03
CA VAL A 148 1.33 -5.83 18.14
C VAL A 148 2.57 -6.23 18.92
N GLU A 149 3.48 -5.28 19.10
CA GLU A 149 4.74 -5.45 19.83
C GLU A 149 4.68 -4.55 21.07
N LEU A 150 4.77 -5.14 22.27
CA LEU A 150 4.98 -4.37 23.50
C LEU A 150 6.41 -3.83 23.50
N ARG A 151 6.55 -2.50 23.57
CA ARG A 151 7.85 -1.81 23.59
C ARG A 151 8.33 -1.55 25.01
N GLN A 152 7.42 -1.12 25.87
CA GLN A 152 7.72 -0.77 27.26
C GLN A 152 6.45 -0.86 28.10
N ARG A 153 6.57 -1.32 29.34
CA ARG A 153 5.52 -1.23 30.36
C ARG A 153 6.01 -0.30 31.47
N ARG A 154 5.17 0.66 31.86
CA ARG A 154 5.42 1.56 32.99
C ARG A 154 4.48 1.19 34.13
N GLU A 155 5.05 0.69 35.21
CA GLU A 155 4.28 0.27 36.37
C GLU A 155 3.74 1.47 37.17
N SER A 156 4.49 2.57 37.19
CA SER A 156 4.16 3.79 37.96
C SER A 156 2.78 4.38 37.66
N ASP A 157 2.32 4.26 36.42
CA ASP A 157 1.06 4.84 35.95
C ASP A 157 0.22 3.86 35.13
N GLY A 158 0.58 2.57 35.16
CA GLY A 158 -0.14 1.50 34.45
C GLY A 158 -0.18 1.68 32.93
N ALA A 159 0.80 2.39 32.36
CA ALA A 159 0.88 2.64 30.92
C ALA A 159 1.68 1.54 30.19
N ALA A 160 1.30 1.24 28.97
CA ALA A 160 2.01 0.33 28.09
C ALA A 160 2.18 0.94 26.70
N LEU A 161 3.43 1.00 26.23
CA LEU A 161 3.79 1.50 24.92
C LEU A 161 3.80 0.36 23.92
N PHE A 162 3.06 0.52 22.83
CA PHE A 162 2.92 -0.49 21.79
C PHE A 162 3.38 0.04 20.43
N ARG A 163 3.92 -0.87 19.64
CA ARG A 163 4.04 -0.72 18.19
C ARG A 163 3.08 -1.67 17.52
N VAL A 164 2.10 -1.11 16.82
CA VAL A 164 1.15 -1.87 16.00
C VAL A 164 1.60 -1.78 14.55
N ARG A 165 1.71 -2.92 13.87
CA ARG A 165 1.94 -3.00 12.42
C ARG A 165 0.76 -3.67 11.77
N TYR A 166 0.18 -3.02 10.76
CA TYR A 166 -0.96 -3.53 10.02
C TYR A 166 -0.65 -3.52 8.53
N ASP A 167 -0.41 -4.72 7.99
CA ASP A 167 -0.17 -4.98 6.58
C ASP A 167 -1.45 -5.36 5.87
N ARG A 168 -1.72 -4.75 4.72
CA ARG A 168 -2.86 -5.09 3.89
C ARG A 168 -2.62 -4.86 2.41
N PHE A 169 -3.44 -5.51 1.58
CA PHE A 169 -3.74 -5.00 0.25
C PHE A 169 -4.95 -4.08 0.34
N ASP A 170 -4.78 -2.81 -0.03
CA ASP A 170 -5.86 -1.83 -0.01
C ASP A 170 -6.65 -1.90 -1.31
N LEU A 171 -7.95 -2.20 -1.21
CA LEU A 171 -8.83 -2.39 -2.38
C LEU A 171 -9.19 -1.07 -3.05
N ALA A 172 -9.22 0.04 -2.30
CA ALA A 172 -9.58 1.34 -2.85
C ALA A 172 -8.47 1.88 -3.75
N SER A 173 -7.22 1.75 -3.31
CA SER A 173 -6.05 2.23 -4.06
C SER A 173 -5.33 1.14 -4.88
N GLU A 174 -5.71 -0.13 -4.70
CA GLU A 174 -5.08 -1.31 -5.31
C GLU A 174 -3.55 -1.34 -5.10
N MET A 175 -3.13 -1.08 -3.86
CA MET A 175 -1.73 -1.02 -3.43
C MET A 175 -1.47 -1.88 -2.19
N PHE A 176 -0.21 -2.27 -1.99
CA PHE A 176 0.23 -2.88 -0.74
C PHE A 176 0.56 -1.78 0.27
N VAL A 177 -0.02 -1.86 1.47
CA VAL A 177 0.07 -0.79 2.47
C VAL A 177 0.48 -1.37 3.82
N ARG A 178 1.40 -0.69 4.50
CA ARG A 178 1.70 -0.91 5.92
C ARG A 178 1.35 0.33 6.72
N TYR A 179 0.54 0.14 7.74
CA TYR A 179 0.39 1.10 8.83
C TYR A 179 1.33 0.71 9.97
N THR A 180 2.10 1.67 10.47
CA THR A 180 2.85 1.53 11.71
C THR A 180 2.35 2.59 12.68
N ILE A 181 1.83 2.15 13.82
CA ILE A 181 1.26 3.04 14.84
C ILE A 181 2.06 2.84 16.13
N LEU A 182 2.57 3.94 16.68
CA LEU A 182 3.14 4.01 18.01
C LEU A 182 2.10 4.65 18.92
N LEU A 183 1.71 3.93 19.97
CA LEU A 183 0.72 4.41 20.92
C LEU A 183 1.06 3.96 22.33
N THR A 184 0.72 4.81 23.28
CA THR A 184 0.69 4.49 24.71
C THR A 184 -0.76 4.20 25.11
N GLN A 185 -0.99 3.09 25.80
CA GLN A 185 -2.28 2.75 26.36
C GLN A 185 -2.22 2.79 27.89
N HIS A 186 -3.21 3.44 28.51
CA HIS A 186 -3.41 3.41 29.95
C HIS A 186 -4.41 2.32 30.35
N GLY A 187 -4.07 1.52 31.36
CA GLY A 187 -4.93 0.46 31.87
C GLY A 187 -4.99 -0.80 30.99
N ALA A 188 -5.93 -1.69 31.31
CA ALA A 188 -5.94 -3.08 30.82
C ALA A 188 -6.36 -3.27 29.34
N GLY A 189 -6.63 -2.19 28.60
CA GLY A 189 -7.09 -2.27 27.20
C GLY A 189 -8.53 -2.79 27.10
N GLY A 190 -9.49 -1.86 27.04
CA GLY A 190 -10.91 -2.16 26.98
C GLY A 190 -11.36 -2.86 25.68
N VAL A 191 -12.53 -2.51 25.16
CA VAL A 191 -13.05 -3.12 23.90
C VAL A 191 -12.27 -2.63 22.68
N ARG A 192 -11.62 -1.46 22.75
CA ARG A 192 -10.99 -0.75 21.63
C ARG A 192 -9.50 -0.51 21.83
N GLY A 193 -8.81 -1.43 22.49
CA GLY A 193 -7.37 -1.31 22.79
C GLY A 193 -6.55 -2.57 22.47
N VAL A 194 -5.41 -2.69 23.13
CA VAL A 194 -4.54 -3.86 23.14
C VAL A 194 -4.69 -4.57 24.48
N ARG A 195 -4.92 -5.88 24.46
CA ARG A 195 -5.00 -6.74 25.65
C ARG A 195 -3.77 -7.63 25.78
N PHE A 196 -3.50 -8.05 27.00
CA PHE A 196 -2.55 -9.12 27.28
C PHE A 196 -3.30 -10.44 27.37
N GLU A 197 -3.01 -11.37 26.47
CA GLU A 197 -3.47 -12.76 26.52
C GLU A 197 -2.22 -13.64 26.62
N GLU A 198 -2.07 -14.37 27.73
CA GLU A 198 -0.98 -15.36 27.90
C GLU A 198 0.41 -14.75 27.59
N GLU A 199 0.69 -13.58 28.17
CA GLU A 199 1.93 -12.80 27.98
C GLU A 199 2.11 -12.13 26.61
N LEU A 200 1.19 -12.35 25.66
CA LEU A 200 1.22 -11.73 24.34
C LEU A 200 0.27 -10.54 24.24
N ALA A 201 0.77 -9.43 23.68
CA ALA A 201 -0.04 -8.27 23.34
C ALA A 201 -0.87 -8.57 22.08
N ARG A 202 -2.20 -8.42 22.18
CA ARG A 202 -3.14 -8.64 21.06
C ARG A 202 -4.10 -7.47 20.92
N ALA A 203 -4.24 -7.00 19.69
CA ALA A 203 -5.28 -6.02 19.35
C ALA A 203 -6.67 -6.63 19.55
N THR A 204 -7.57 -5.92 20.21
CA THR A 204 -8.98 -6.32 20.27
C THR A 204 -9.66 -6.16 18.90
N GLU A 205 -10.82 -6.79 18.71
CA GLU A 205 -11.63 -6.58 17.51
C GLU A 205 -12.09 -5.14 17.33
N GLY A 206 -12.37 -4.42 18.43
CA GLY A 206 -12.74 -3.00 18.37
C GLY A 206 -11.58 -2.16 17.83
N PHE A 207 -10.36 -2.40 18.33
CA PHE A 207 -9.16 -1.72 17.84
C PHE A 207 -8.87 -2.07 16.38
N ARG A 208 -8.97 -3.35 16.01
CA ARG A 208 -8.87 -3.80 14.61
C ARG A 208 -9.86 -3.10 13.70
N ARG A 209 -11.12 -2.93 14.12
CA ARG A 209 -12.16 -2.24 13.36
C ARG A 209 -11.85 -0.77 13.12
N ILE A 210 -11.30 -0.07 14.13
CA ILE A 210 -10.90 1.34 13.99
C ILE A 210 -9.80 1.43 12.94
N ILE A 211 -8.72 0.66 13.10
CA ILE A 211 -7.62 0.68 12.14
C ILE A 211 -8.12 0.28 10.75
N SER A 212 -8.89 -0.80 10.60
CA SER A 212 -9.35 -1.25 9.28
C SER A 212 -10.24 -0.24 8.56
N ARG A 213 -11.07 0.50 9.31
CA ARG A 213 -11.99 1.51 8.77
C ARG A 213 -11.24 2.72 8.22
N PHE A 214 -10.16 3.14 8.87
CA PHE A 214 -9.43 4.37 8.54
C PHE A 214 -8.07 4.11 7.87
N ALA A 215 -7.71 2.84 7.70
CA ALA A 215 -6.54 2.39 6.95
C ALA A 215 -6.69 2.52 5.41
N SER A 216 -7.67 3.28 4.92
CA SER A 216 -7.87 3.52 3.49
C SER A 216 -7.35 4.88 3.04
N ASP A 217 -7.31 5.88 3.95
CA ASP A 217 -7.21 7.28 3.56
C ASP A 217 -5.79 7.84 3.78
N GLU A 218 -5.53 8.39 4.96
CA GLU A 218 -4.34 9.20 5.29
C GLU A 218 -3.86 8.87 6.71
N ALA A 219 -2.55 8.98 6.95
CA ALA A 219 -1.97 8.77 8.29
C ALA A 219 -2.54 9.75 9.33
N GLU A 220 -2.79 11.00 8.92
CA GLU A 220 -3.35 12.07 9.76
C GLU A 220 -4.75 11.72 10.29
N LEU A 221 -5.64 11.19 9.44
CA LEU A 221 -6.98 10.79 9.88
C LEU A 221 -6.92 9.64 10.88
N CYS A 222 -6.07 8.65 10.61
CA CYS A 222 -5.87 7.54 11.53
C CYS A 222 -5.33 8.02 12.90
N PHE A 223 -4.41 9.00 12.90
CA PHE A 223 -3.89 9.63 14.12
C PHE A 223 -5.01 10.30 14.93
N VAL A 224 -5.80 11.18 14.29
CA VAL A 224 -6.88 11.92 14.95
C VAL A 224 -7.90 10.97 15.56
N LEU A 225 -8.34 9.97 14.80
CA LEU A 225 -9.41 9.06 15.22
C LEU A 225 -8.98 8.10 16.33
N LEU A 226 -7.73 7.61 16.29
CA LEU A 226 -7.20 6.81 17.40
C LEU A 226 -7.01 7.65 18.66
N SER A 227 -6.76 8.95 18.53
CA SER A 227 -6.64 9.88 19.67
C SER A 227 -7.98 10.21 20.32
N GLU A 228 -9.11 9.83 19.72
CA GLU A 228 -10.44 9.95 20.35
C GLU A 228 -10.72 8.83 21.35
N GLU A 229 -9.91 7.76 21.37
CA GLU A 229 -10.08 6.65 22.30
C GLU A 229 -9.50 7.05 23.68
N PRO A 230 -10.32 7.12 24.75
CA PRO A 230 -9.95 7.80 26.01
C PRO A 230 -8.72 7.24 26.74
N ASN A 231 -8.33 6.00 26.45
CA ASN A 231 -7.22 5.32 27.10
C ASN A 231 -6.01 5.14 26.17
N ILE A 232 -5.99 5.80 25.01
CA ILE A 232 -4.94 5.71 24.01
C ILE A 232 -4.36 7.11 23.78
N VAL A 233 -3.04 7.20 23.84
CA VAL A 233 -2.26 8.37 23.41
C VAL A 233 -1.46 7.94 22.19
N VAL A 234 -1.74 8.56 21.04
CA VAL A 234 -1.02 8.25 19.79
C VAL A 234 0.23 9.12 19.70
N GLU A 235 1.37 8.50 19.44
CA GLU A 235 2.65 9.20 19.31
C GLU A 235 3.04 9.40 17.84
N ASP A 236 2.82 8.38 17.02
CA ASP A 236 3.21 8.36 15.60
C ASP A 236 2.30 7.41 14.82
N VAL A 237 1.83 7.85 13.66
CA VAL A 237 1.17 7.01 12.66
C VAL A 237 1.90 7.19 11.35
N ARG A 238 2.38 6.09 10.78
CA ARG A 238 2.97 6.04 9.45
C ARG A 238 2.18 5.14 8.55
N ARG A 239 1.97 5.58 7.32
CA ARG A 239 1.39 4.83 6.24
C ARG A 239 2.40 4.77 5.09
N CYS A 240 2.91 3.59 4.81
CA CYS A 240 3.85 3.37 3.72
C CYS A 240 3.24 2.45 2.67
N ARG A 241 3.39 2.82 1.41
CA ARG A 241 2.71 2.16 0.28
C ARG A 241 3.73 1.66 -0.75
N ILE A 242 3.44 0.53 -1.37
CA ILE A 242 4.16 0.02 -2.54
C ILE A 242 3.20 0.07 -3.72
N GLY A 243 3.47 1.01 -4.63
CA GLY A 243 2.57 1.39 -5.71
C GLY A 243 2.27 2.90 -5.73
N PRO A 244 1.59 3.38 -6.78
CA PRO A 244 1.27 2.65 -8.01
C PRO A 244 2.49 2.41 -8.91
N LEU A 245 2.35 1.53 -9.90
CA LEU A 245 3.23 1.42 -11.07
C LEU A 245 2.65 2.25 -12.21
N LEU A 246 3.27 3.38 -12.49
CA LEU A 246 2.87 4.30 -13.54
C LEU A 246 3.47 3.87 -14.87
N GLY A 247 2.69 3.96 -15.93
CA GLY A 247 3.11 3.79 -17.32
C GLY A 247 2.38 4.77 -18.23
N ALA A 248 2.49 4.56 -19.54
CA ALA A 248 1.77 5.37 -20.52
C ALA A 248 0.25 5.38 -20.23
N GLY A 249 -0.32 6.58 -20.08
CA GLY A 249 -1.76 6.78 -19.80
C GLY A 249 -2.17 6.68 -18.33
N SER A 250 -1.24 6.49 -17.38
CA SER A 250 -1.54 6.55 -15.95
C SER A 250 -1.95 7.95 -15.51
N LYS A 251 -2.95 8.04 -14.63
CA LYS A 251 -3.39 9.29 -13.97
C LYS A 251 -3.10 9.17 -12.48
N LEU A 252 -2.23 10.02 -11.94
CA LEU A 252 -1.85 9.98 -10.52
C LEU A 252 -1.80 11.35 -9.86
N ALA A 253 -1.32 12.37 -10.58
CA ALA A 253 -1.18 13.69 -10.00
C ALA A 253 -2.56 14.33 -9.78
N SER A 254 -2.71 14.99 -8.63
CA SER A 254 -3.92 15.72 -8.25
C SER A 254 -4.07 17.04 -9.00
N ASP A 255 -2.96 17.68 -9.37
CA ASP A 255 -2.95 18.91 -10.16
C ASP A 255 -2.58 18.64 -11.62
N GLU A 256 -3.16 19.44 -12.52
CA GLU A 256 -3.03 19.32 -13.97
C GLU A 256 -1.58 19.47 -14.44
N GLN A 257 -0.83 20.40 -13.85
CA GLN A 257 0.55 20.68 -14.23
C GLN A 257 1.48 19.49 -13.94
N SER A 258 1.37 18.88 -12.76
CA SER A 258 2.12 17.68 -12.40
C SER A 258 1.68 16.48 -13.24
N ALA A 259 0.39 16.39 -13.57
CA ALA A 259 -0.15 15.33 -14.42
C ALA A 259 0.46 15.38 -15.83
N ASP A 260 0.49 16.55 -16.45
CA ASP A 260 1.05 16.76 -17.79
C ASP A 260 2.55 16.49 -17.84
N ALA A 261 3.29 16.97 -16.83
CA ALA A 261 4.73 16.75 -16.76
C ALA A 261 5.07 15.27 -16.59
N LEU A 262 4.32 14.55 -15.76
CA LEU A 262 4.46 13.12 -15.57
C LEU A 262 4.07 12.33 -16.84
N ALA A 263 2.97 12.73 -17.49
CA ALA A 263 2.53 12.14 -18.75
C ALA A 263 3.60 12.29 -19.85
N ALA A 264 4.25 13.46 -19.93
CA ALA A 264 5.34 13.69 -20.87
C ALA A 264 6.56 12.79 -20.62
N LEU A 265 6.87 12.45 -19.36
CA LEU A 265 7.94 11.51 -19.01
C LEU A 265 7.58 10.05 -19.33
N LEU A 266 6.29 9.71 -19.29
CA LEU A 266 5.77 8.38 -19.54
C LEU A 266 5.29 8.18 -21.00
N ASP A 267 5.42 9.19 -21.84
CA ASP A 267 5.16 9.10 -23.28
C ASP A 267 6.35 8.40 -23.96
N PRO A 268 6.16 7.23 -24.59
CA PRO A 268 7.23 6.52 -25.31
C PRO A 268 7.85 7.38 -26.43
N ALA A 269 7.06 8.21 -27.10
CA ALA A 269 7.53 9.06 -28.19
C ALA A 269 8.48 10.17 -27.70
N ARG A 270 8.29 10.65 -26.46
CA ARG A 270 9.11 11.72 -25.86
C ARG A 270 10.27 11.20 -25.02
N SER A 271 10.05 10.09 -24.30
CA SER A 271 11.03 9.53 -23.37
C SER A 271 12.17 8.76 -24.07
N GLN A 272 12.03 8.46 -25.37
CA GLN A 272 12.94 7.60 -26.13
C GLN A 272 13.11 6.19 -25.53
N LEU A 273 12.20 5.81 -24.63
CA LEU A 273 12.14 4.48 -24.04
C LEU A 273 10.93 3.75 -24.63
N PRO A 274 11.07 2.47 -25.03
CA PRO A 274 9.96 1.72 -25.61
C PRO A 274 8.84 1.44 -24.60
N ASP A 275 9.18 1.36 -23.31
CA ASP A 275 8.23 1.07 -22.22
C ASP A 275 8.64 1.87 -20.96
N PRO A 276 8.35 3.18 -20.90
CA PRO A 276 8.63 4.02 -19.75
C PRO A 276 7.68 3.67 -18.60
N TRP A 277 8.24 3.52 -17.39
CA TRP A 277 7.46 3.23 -16.19
C TRP A 277 8.11 3.83 -14.94
N ILE A 278 7.30 4.05 -13.90
CA ILE A 278 7.74 4.57 -12.61
C ILE A 278 6.97 3.84 -11.51
N LEU A 279 7.66 3.10 -10.64
CA LEU A 279 7.07 2.54 -9.42
C LEU A 279 7.23 3.54 -8.27
N CYS A 280 6.12 3.85 -7.61
CA CYS A 280 6.06 4.79 -6.49
C CYS A 280 6.10 4.09 -5.13
N PHE A 281 6.66 4.79 -4.14
CA PHE A 281 6.66 4.37 -2.74
C PHE A 281 6.31 5.56 -1.83
N PRO A 282 5.03 5.93 -1.73
CA PRO A 282 4.57 6.99 -0.84
C PRO A 282 4.73 6.63 0.64
N GLU A 283 5.11 7.61 1.45
CA GLU A 283 5.16 7.57 2.92
C GLU A 283 4.42 8.80 3.46
N ASP A 284 3.36 8.54 4.23
CA ASP A 284 2.60 9.56 4.94
C ASP A 284 2.83 9.36 6.45
N ARG A 285 3.09 10.44 7.18
CA ARG A 285 3.39 10.39 8.61
C ARG A 285 2.63 11.48 9.36
N ALA A 286 1.98 11.14 10.45
CA ALA A 286 1.45 12.08 11.44
C ALA A 286 2.00 11.71 12.81
N GLY A 287 2.62 12.65 13.53
CA GLY A 287 3.25 12.33 14.80
C GLY A 287 3.60 13.56 15.63
N LEU A 288 3.85 13.32 16.92
CA LEU A 288 4.23 14.36 17.90
C LEU A 288 5.69 14.79 17.74
N ASP A 289 6.54 13.94 17.19
CA ASP A 289 7.97 14.20 16.94
C ASP A 289 8.24 14.76 15.53
N VAL A 290 7.18 15.03 14.76
CA VAL A 290 7.30 15.66 13.44
C VAL A 290 7.49 17.16 13.64
N THR A 291 8.62 17.69 13.16
CA THR A 291 9.03 19.08 13.45
C THR A 291 8.13 20.14 12.82
N ALA A 292 7.61 19.87 11.63
CA ALA A 292 6.77 20.80 10.88
C ALA A 292 5.87 20.07 9.88
N ASN A 293 4.73 20.68 9.57
CA ASN A 293 3.90 20.24 8.46
C ASN A 293 4.68 20.42 7.15
N SER A 294 4.91 19.33 6.41
CA SER A 294 5.71 19.38 5.18
C SER A 294 5.27 18.32 4.18
N SER A 295 5.17 18.72 2.90
CA SER A 295 5.05 17.75 1.81
C SER A 295 6.35 17.72 1.01
N GLY A 296 7.12 16.66 1.19
CA GLY A 296 8.20 16.24 0.31
C GLY A 296 7.74 15.25 -0.76
N ASP A 297 6.41 15.10 -0.97
CA ASP A 297 5.83 14.31 -2.04
C ASP A 297 5.45 15.21 -3.21
N ALA A 298 6.14 15.03 -4.34
CA ALA A 298 5.91 15.83 -5.55
C ALA A 298 4.56 15.58 -6.22
N LEU A 299 3.86 14.50 -5.85
CA LEU A 299 2.64 14.04 -6.54
C LEU A 299 1.42 13.97 -5.61
N ALA A 300 1.55 14.34 -4.34
CA ALA A 300 0.43 14.38 -3.42
C ALA A 300 0.56 15.56 -2.44
N PRO A 301 -0.44 16.45 -2.38
CA PRO A 301 -0.47 17.52 -1.39
C PRO A 301 -0.77 16.97 0.02
N LEU A 302 -0.68 17.84 1.03
CA LEU A 302 -1.17 17.48 2.36
C LEU A 302 -2.69 17.35 2.32
N LEU A 303 -3.26 16.52 3.19
CA LEU A 303 -4.71 16.32 3.26
C LEU A 303 -5.44 17.66 3.42
N ARG A 304 -4.92 18.53 4.27
CA ARG A 304 -5.47 19.87 4.55
C ARG A 304 -5.62 20.74 3.31
N ASP A 305 -4.76 20.57 2.31
CA ASP A 305 -4.79 21.35 1.08
C ASP A 305 -5.90 20.88 0.13
N ALA A 306 -6.43 19.67 0.34
CA ALA A 306 -7.52 19.07 -0.45
C ALA A 306 -8.90 19.16 0.25
N LEU A 307 -8.96 19.64 1.49
CA LEU A 307 -10.19 19.77 2.27
C LEU A 307 -10.90 21.11 2.01
N SER A 308 -12.21 21.14 2.21
CA SER A 308 -12.97 22.40 2.29
C SER A 308 -12.47 23.26 3.46
N GLU A 309 -12.69 24.57 3.41
CA GLU A 309 -12.26 25.51 4.46
C GLU A 309 -12.78 25.10 5.85
N GLN A 310 -14.04 24.65 5.92
CA GLN A 310 -14.65 24.16 7.16
C GLN A 310 -13.95 22.89 7.68
N SER A 311 -13.77 21.89 6.82
CA SER A 311 -13.10 20.63 7.18
C SER A 311 -11.64 20.86 7.59
N ARG A 312 -10.95 21.76 6.88
CA ARG A 312 -9.58 22.17 7.18
C ARG A 312 -9.48 22.85 8.54
N THR A 313 -10.38 23.79 8.84
CA THR A 313 -10.41 24.49 10.14
C THR A 313 -10.62 23.51 11.29
N LEU A 314 -11.51 22.53 11.12
CA LEU A 314 -11.72 21.47 12.11
C LEU A 314 -10.46 20.64 12.34
N LEU A 315 -9.75 20.28 11.27
CA LEU A 315 -8.54 19.47 11.33
C LEU A 315 -7.35 20.25 11.91
N ASP A 316 -7.21 21.53 11.56
CA ASP A 316 -6.20 22.44 12.12
C ASP A 316 -6.38 22.59 13.63
N ARG A 317 -7.61 22.83 14.10
CA ARG A 317 -7.92 22.87 15.54
C ARG A 317 -7.54 21.55 16.22
N LYS A 318 -7.86 20.40 15.60
CA LYS A 318 -7.48 19.09 16.15
C LYS A 318 -5.96 18.90 16.21
N ALA A 319 -5.23 19.41 15.23
CA ALA A 319 -3.77 19.36 15.22
C ALA A 319 -3.14 20.22 16.31
N ASP A 320 -3.74 21.36 16.63
CA ASP A 320 -3.31 22.21 17.74
C ASP A 320 -3.66 21.58 19.09
N GLU A 321 -4.88 21.06 19.25
CA GLU A 321 -5.34 20.35 20.46
C GLU A 321 -4.46 19.14 20.79
N LEU A 322 -4.12 18.33 19.78
CA LEU A 322 -3.37 17.09 19.93
C LEU A 322 -1.86 17.27 19.79
N GLY A 323 -1.39 18.43 19.33
CA GLY A 323 0.03 18.76 19.20
C GLY A 323 0.80 17.99 18.12
N TYR A 324 0.14 17.36 17.14
CA TYR A 324 0.81 16.60 16.08
C TYR A 324 1.13 17.45 14.85
N ARG A 325 2.06 16.97 14.03
CA ARG A 325 2.37 17.51 12.68
C ARG A 325 2.42 16.39 11.65
N VAL A 326 2.34 16.76 10.37
CA VAL A 326 2.26 15.82 9.24
C VAL A 326 3.43 15.99 8.28
N ALA A 327 4.04 14.88 7.87
CA ALA A 327 5.05 14.85 6.84
C ALA A 327 4.69 13.84 5.75
N LYS A 328 4.82 14.23 4.48
CA LYS A 328 4.71 13.30 3.33
C LYS A 328 6.02 13.22 2.57
N GLN A 329 6.34 12.05 2.06
CA GLN A 329 7.50 11.80 1.21
C GLN A 329 7.16 10.74 0.16
N ARG A 330 7.88 10.75 -0.95
CA ARG A 330 7.78 9.69 -1.96
C ARG A 330 9.15 9.28 -2.45
N LYS A 331 9.34 7.97 -2.62
CA LYS A 331 10.48 7.42 -3.37
C LYS A 331 9.99 6.89 -4.71
N PHE A 332 10.91 6.85 -5.66
CA PHE A 332 10.64 6.38 -7.02
C PHE A 332 11.69 5.38 -7.46
N VAL A 333 11.25 4.37 -8.21
CA VAL A 333 12.11 3.49 -9.01
C VAL A 333 11.63 3.52 -10.45
N CYS A 334 12.55 3.69 -11.39
CA CYS A 334 12.25 3.80 -12.82
C CYS A 334 13.40 3.22 -13.66
N PRO A 335 13.25 3.08 -15.00
CA PRO A 335 14.38 2.84 -15.90
C PRO A 335 15.46 3.90 -15.74
N ARG A 336 16.74 3.53 -15.92
CA ARG A 336 17.88 4.47 -15.87
C ARG A 336 17.68 5.73 -16.71
N GLY A 337 17.09 5.60 -17.91
CA GLY A 337 16.81 6.73 -18.80
C GLY A 337 15.91 7.80 -18.18
N LEU A 338 14.99 7.42 -17.26
CA LEU A 338 14.06 8.35 -16.60
C LEU A 338 14.60 8.92 -15.28
N GLN A 339 15.70 8.39 -14.72
CA GLN A 339 16.13 8.77 -13.38
C GLN A 339 16.43 10.27 -13.24
N LYS A 340 17.23 10.82 -14.16
CA LYS A 340 17.60 12.25 -14.13
C LYS A 340 16.40 13.15 -14.47
N PRO A 341 15.61 12.89 -15.53
CA PRO A 341 14.39 13.66 -15.82
C PRO A 341 13.39 13.67 -14.66
N LEU A 342 13.11 12.51 -14.05
CA LEU A 342 12.18 12.42 -12.93
C LEU A 342 12.70 13.17 -11.69
N ALA A 343 13.99 13.02 -11.36
CA ALA A 343 14.58 13.78 -10.26
C ALA A 343 14.54 15.31 -10.49
N ALA A 344 14.73 15.75 -11.74
CA ALA A 344 14.60 17.16 -12.11
C ALA A 344 13.15 17.65 -11.98
N LEU A 345 12.17 16.84 -12.40
CA LEU A 345 10.75 17.13 -12.22
C LEU A 345 10.40 17.30 -10.73
N CYS A 346 10.78 16.33 -9.89
CA CYS A 346 10.54 16.40 -8.44
C CYS A 346 11.11 17.69 -7.80
N ARG A 347 12.32 18.11 -8.19
CA ARG A 347 12.90 19.40 -7.75
C ARG A 347 12.12 20.60 -8.25
N LYS A 348 11.66 20.59 -9.50
CA LYS A 348 10.84 21.67 -10.07
C LYS A 348 9.51 21.84 -9.33
N LEU A 349 8.95 20.73 -8.85
CA LEU A 349 7.73 20.69 -8.03
C LEU A 349 7.99 21.00 -6.53
N GLY A 350 9.21 21.41 -6.15
CA GLY A 350 9.54 21.79 -4.78
C GLY A 350 9.74 20.63 -3.80
N ALA A 351 9.70 19.37 -4.28
CA ALA A 351 9.76 18.18 -3.45
C ALA A 351 10.90 17.26 -3.92
N PRO A 352 12.16 17.45 -3.46
CA PRO A 352 13.30 16.64 -3.88
C PRO A 352 13.17 15.20 -3.36
N SER A 353 12.55 14.34 -4.17
CA SER A 353 12.33 12.93 -3.86
C SER A 353 13.53 12.04 -4.19
N VAL A 354 13.61 10.88 -3.53
CA VAL A 354 14.64 9.87 -3.84
C VAL A 354 14.24 9.12 -5.12
N VAL A 355 15.05 9.23 -6.18
CA VAL A 355 14.82 8.56 -7.46
C VAL A 355 15.94 7.57 -7.77
N ARG A 356 15.58 6.30 -8.00
CA ARG A 356 16.53 5.23 -8.35
C ARG A 356 16.27 4.71 -9.77
N GLY A 357 17.31 4.69 -10.60
CA GLY A 357 17.29 4.06 -11.92
C GLY A 357 17.74 2.60 -11.84
N ILE A 358 17.05 1.67 -12.50
CA ILE A 358 17.48 0.28 -12.66
C ILE A 358 17.84 -0.11 -14.08
#